data_AF-A0A0A0ICR3-F1
#
_entry.id   AF-A0A0A0ICR3-F1
#
_cell.length_a   1.000
_cell.length_b   1.000
_cell.length_c   1.000
_cell.angle_alpha   90.00
_cell.angle_beta   90.00
_cell.angle_gamma   90.00
#
_symmetry.space_group_name_H-M   'P 1'
#
loop_
_entity.id
_entity.type
_entity.pdbx_description
1 polymer ?
#
loop_
_entity_poly.entity_id
_entity_poly.type
_entity_poly.pdbx_seq_one_letter_code
_entity_poly.pdbx_strand_id
1 'polypeptide(L)'
;MIVTNKNNMGVSGNNALAPEKMPSRVTEERIYEELQKSKKQYIKKSKQRAVKRKAGALKLIAVGFAAALFLVYRYSLIYNMEKDIIDVKKQISNINAENENLKIGLLKYDNIKLIEEKSEKELNMVPKSSTNVQYIDLNKNNFKDVSVSEEKTKNNIFKKIKEILF
;
A
#
# COMPACT_ATOMS: atom_id res chain seq x y z
N MET A 1 6.98 8.09 -124.08
CA MET A 1 7.08 9.29 -124.93
C MET A 1 7.19 10.49 -124.00
N ILE A 2 8.32 11.20 -124.04
CA ILE A 2 8.56 12.34 -123.14
C ILE A 2 7.70 13.50 -123.60
N VAL A 3 6.82 13.97 -122.72
CA VAL A 3 6.05 15.22 -122.87
C VAL A 3 6.53 16.16 -121.78
N THR A 4 7.22 17.23 -122.16
CA THR A 4 7.70 18.25 -121.23
C THR A 4 6.58 19.24 -120.91
N ASN A 5 6.07 19.18 -119.68
CA ASN A 5 5.12 20.16 -119.15
C ASN A 5 5.87 21.42 -118.67
N LYS A 6 5.54 22.57 -119.27
CA LYS A 6 6.20 23.87 -119.10
C LYS A 6 5.65 24.69 -117.93
N ASN A 7 5.08 24.08 -116.89
CA ASN A 7 4.44 24.81 -115.78
C ASN A 7 4.90 24.41 -114.35
N ASN A 8 6.09 23.83 -114.15
CA ASN A 8 6.65 23.62 -112.80
C ASN A 8 7.90 24.47 -112.58
N MET A 9 7.70 25.77 -112.33
CA MET A 9 8.72 26.65 -111.77
C MET A 9 8.71 26.55 -110.24
N GLY A 10 9.81 26.00 -109.69
CA GLY A 10 10.37 26.49 -108.43
C GLY A 10 10.08 25.71 -107.15
N VAL A 11 10.63 24.51 -107.00
CA VAL A 11 11.12 24.09 -105.67
C VAL A 11 12.62 24.33 -105.67
N SER A 12 13.03 25.52 -105.24
CA SER A 12 14.40 25.78 -104.83
C SER A 12 14.52 25.46 -103.35
N GLY A 13 15.13 24.31 -103.05
CA GLY A 13 15.34 23.84 -101.69
C GLY A 13 16.18 22.57 -101.71
N ASN A 14 17.09 22.44 -100.74
CA ASN A 14 17.87 21.23 -100.57
C ASN A 14 16.95 20.10 -100.05
N ASN A 15 16.80 19.02 -100.83
CA ASN A 15 16.00 17.84 -100.46
C ASN A 15 16.81 16.83 -99.62
N ALA A 16 17.84 17.29 -98.91
CA ALA A 16 18.60 16.45 -98.01
C ALA A 16 17.74 16.07 -96.80
N LEU A 17 17.58 14.76 -96.56
CA LEU A 17 17.02 14.28 -95.30
C LEU A 17 17.82 14.87 -94.15
N ALA A 18 17.13 15.41 -93.15
CA ALA A 18 17.76 15.85 -91.91
C ALA A 18 18.53 14.66 -91.31
N PRO A 19 19.82 14.84 -90.95
CA PRO A 19 20.60 13.74 -90.39
C PRO A 19 19.91 13.21 -89.13
N GLU A 20 19.86 11.89 -89.00
CA GLU A 20 19.35 11.25 -87.80
C GLU A 20 20.11 11.77 -86.59
N LYS A 21 19.39 12.40 -85.64
CA LYS A 21 19.98 12.92 -84.42
C LYS A 21 20.46 11.73 -83.60
N MET A 22 21.74 11.37 -83.74
CA MET A 22 22.40 10.51 -82.77
C MET A 22 22.25 11.18 -81.40
N PRO A 23 21.85 10.45 -80.35
CA PRO A 23 21.74 11.03 -79.02
C PRO A 23 23.10 11.66 -78.70
N SER A 24 23.11 12.97 -78.44
CA SER A 24 24.33 13.68 -78.05
C SER A 24 25.02 12.89 -76.97
N ARG A 25 26.30 12.56 -77.18
CA ARG A 25 27.17 11.96 -76.17
C ARG A 25 26.87 12.66 -74.86
N VAL A 26 26.41 11.91 -73.86
CA VAL A 26 26.17 12.45 -72.52
C VAL A 26 27.46 13.18 -72.14
N THR A 27 27.38 14.50 -71.99
CA THR A 27 28.55 15.32 -71.68
C THR A 27 29.13 14.82 -70.37
N GLU A 28 30.45 14.67 -70.28
CA GLU A 28 31.14 14.18 -69.07
C GLU A 28 30.70 14.94 -67.81
N GLU A 29 30.35 16.23 -67.96
CA GLU A 29 29.77 17.08 -66.91
C GLU A 29 28.46 16.54 -66.33
N ARG A 30 27.53 16.05 -67.16
CA ARG A 30 26.24 15.51 -66.69
C ARG A 30 26.43 14.19 -65.93
N ILE A 31 27.35 13.34 -66.41
CA ILE A 31 27.74 12.11 -65.72
C ILE A 31 28.36 12.46 -64.37
N TYR A 32 29.23 13.47 -64.33
CA TYR A 32 29.88 13.92 -63.10
C TYR A 32 28.89 14.49 -62.08
N GLU A 33 27.92 15.30 -62.51
CA GLU A 33 26.86 15.82 -61.64
C GLU A 33 25.97 14.71 -61.05
N GLU A 34 25.58 13.74 -61.87
CA GLU A 34 24.76 12.61 -61.43
C GLU A 34 25.51 11.74 -60.43
N LEU A 35 26.83 11.55 -60.65
CA LEU A 35 27.72 10.83 -59.75
C LEU A 35 27.93 11.59 -58.42
N GLN A 36 27.97 12.92 -58.44
CA GLN A 36 27.98 13.71 -57.20
C GLN A 36 26.65 13.64 -56.44
N LYS A 37 25.51 13.69 -57.14
CA LYS A 37 24.18 13.56 -56.54
C LYS A 37 24.00 12.18 -55.90
N SER A 38 24.40 11.11 -56.59
CA SER A 38 24.34 9.74 -56.06
C SER A 38 25.25 9.55 -54.84
N LYS A 39 26.48 10.08 -54.86
CA LYS A 39 27.38 10.10 -53.69
C LYS A 39 26.76 10.81 -52.49
N LYS A 40 26.18 12.01 -52.68
CA LYS A 40 25.50 12.75 -51.60
C LYS A 40 24.31 11.97 -51.03
N GLN A 41 23.50 11.33 -51.88
CA GLN A 41 22.38 10.50 -51.43
C GLN A 41 22.85 9.26 -50.67
N TYR A 42 23.91 8.60 -51.14
CA TYR A 42 24.51 7.44 -50.47
C TYR A 42 24.99 7.80 -49.05
N ILE A 43 25.71 8.92 -48.90
CA ILE A 43 26.19 9.41 -47.59
C ILE A 43 25.01 9.73 -46.65
N LYS A 44 23.94 10.36 -47.16
CA LYS A 44 22.74 10.61 -46.36
C LYS A 44 22.08 9.31 -45.90
N LYS A 45 21.90 8.34 -46.79
CA LYS A 45 21.32 7.02 -46.47
C LYS A 45 22.18 6.24 -45.49
N SER A 46 23.51 6.26 -45.64
CA SER A 46 24.42 5.56 -44.72
C SER A 46 24.39 6.15 -43.32
N LYS A 47 24.38 7.50 -43.19
CA LYS A 47 24.20 8.20 -41.91
C LYS A 47 22.87 7.86 -41.25
N GLN A 48 21.75 7.88 -42.00
CA GLN A 48 20.45 7.51 -41.47
C GLN A 48 20.40 6.06 -40.99
N ARG A 49 21.00 5.12 -41.73
CA ARG A 49 21.10 3.71 -41.32
C ARG A 49 21.92 3.57 -40.03
N ALA A 50 23.02 4.29 -39.89
CA ALA A 50 23.83 4.29 -38.67
C ALA A 50 23.06 4.83 -37.46
N VAL A 51 22.32 5.93 -37.62
CA VAL A 51 21.48 6.49 -36.56
C VAL A 51 20.36 5.52 -36.17
N LYS A 52 19.68 4.90 -37.14
CA LYS A 52 18.63 3.89 -36.88
C LYS A 52 19.16 2.70 -36.09
N ARG A 53 20.36 2.21 -36.41
CA ARG A 53 21.01 1.12 -35.67
C ARG A 53 21.31 1.52 -34.22
N LYS A 54 21.90 2.71 -34.01
CA LYS A 54 22.19 3.24 -32.67
C LYS A 54 20.90 3.44 -31.85
N ALA A 55 19.86 3.98 -32.46
CA ALA A 55 18.56 4.15 -31.81
C ALA A 55 17.90 2.82 -31.46
N GLY A 56 18.04 1.80 -32.32
CA GLY A 56 17.58 0.44 -32.03
C GLY A 56 18.27 -0.16 -30.81
N ALA A 57 19.59 -0.04 -30.73
CA ALA A 57 20.36 -0.48 -29.56
C ALA A 57 19.96 0.28 -28.29
N LEU A 58 19.79 1.60 -28.38
CA LEU A 58 19.36 2.42 -27.24
C LEU A 58 17.96 2.04 -26.75
N LYS A 59 17.03 1.74 -27.66
CA LYS A 59 15.69 1.23 -27.30
C LYS A 59 15.78 -0.09 -26.55
N LEU A 60 16.61 -1.02 -27.01
CA LEU A 60 16.78 -2.32 -26.35
C LEU A 60 17.32 -2.15 -24.93
N ILE A 61 18.32 -1.28 -24.76
CA ILE A 61 18.88 -0.92 -23.45
C ILE A 61 17.81 -0.28 -22.56
N ALA A 62 17.04 0.66 -23.10
CA ALA A 62 15.98 1.34 -22.35
C ALA A 62 14.89 0.36 -21.88
N VAL A 63 14.48 -0.59 -22.72
CA VAL A 63 13.52 -1.64 -22.36
C VAL A 63 14.09 -2.55 -21.27
N GLY A 64 15.35 -2.98 -21.42
CA GLY A 64 16.02 -3.79 -20.40
C GLY A 64 16.14 -3.06 -19.05
N PHE A 65 16.48 -1.77 -19.09
CA PHE A 65 16.57 -0.93 -17.90
C PHE A 65 15.21 -0.71 -17.23
N ALA A 66 14.15 -0.45 -18.02
CA ALA A 66 12.80 -0.34 -17.51
C ALA A 66 12.32 -1.64 -16.84
N ALA A 67 12.64 -2.80 -17.43
CA ALA A 67 12.34 -4.09 -16.83
C ALA A 67 13.10 -4.30 -15.50
N ALA A 68 14.37 -3.90 -15.43
CA ALA A 68 15.15 -3.97 -14.20
C ALA A 68 14.56 -3.07 -13.09
N LEU A 69 14.20 -1.82 -13.42
CA LEU A 69 13.52 -0.93 -12.46
C LEU A 69 12.17 -1.48 -12.00
N PHE A 70 11.40 -2.06 -12.92
CA PHE A 70 10.13 -2.69 -12.59
C PHE A 70 10.31 -3.86 -11.62
N LEU A 71 11.34 -4.68 -11.80
CA LEU A 71 11.68 -5.75 -10.87
C LEU A 71 12.00 -5.19 -9.48
N VAL A 72 12.91 -4.22 -9.39
CA VAL A 72 13.27 -3.59 -8.10
C VAL A 72 12.05 -3.00 -7.41
N TYR A 73 11.16 -2.33 -8.15
CA TYR A 73 9.90 -1.81 -7.61
C TYR A 73 9.02 -2.92 -7.03
N ARG A 74 8.84 -4.03 -7.76
CA ARG A 74 8.06 -5.19 -7.28
C ARG A 74 8.68 -5.83 -6.05
N TYR A 75 10.01 -5.97 -6.00
CA TYR A 75 10.71 -6.48 -4.82
C TYR A 75 10.54 -5.58 -3.60
N SER A 76 10.63 -4.25 -3.79
CA SER A 76 10.39 -3.31 -2.69
C SER A 76 8.97 -3.42 -2.13
N LEU A 77 7.97 -3.58 -3.00
CA LEU A 77 6.58 -3.79 -2.59
C LEU A 77 6.41 -5.08 -1.77
N ILE A 78 7.01 -6.19 -2.22
CA ILE A 78 6.98 -7.48 -1.51
C ILE A 78 7.67 -7.35 -0.14
N TYR A 79 8.82 -6.69 -0.10
CA TYR A 79 9.55 -6.50 1.15
C TYR A 79 8.76 -5.69 2.18
N ASN A 80 8.04 -4.66 1.75
CA ASN A 80 7.17 -3.90 2.64
C ASN A 80 6.03 -4.76 3.19
N MET A 81 5.40 -5.58 2.35
CA MET A 81 4.38 -6.54 2.81
C MET A 81 4.94 -7.56 3.80
N GLU A 82 6.16 -8.05 3.57
CA GLU A 82 6.82 -8.98 4.49
C GLU A 82 7.10 -8.32 5.84
N LYS A 83 7.53 -7.05 5.83
CA LYS A 83 7.72 -6.26 7.04
C LYS A 83 6.42 -6.09 7.83
N ASP A 84 5.31 -5.79 7.15
CA ASP A 84 4.00 -5.66 7.78
C ASP A 84 3.56 -7.00 8.40
N ILE A 85 3.77 -8.12 7.70
CA ILE A 85 3.50 -9.46 8.24
C ILE A 85 4.33 -9.73 9.49
N ILE A 86 5.61 -9.37 9.51
CA ILE A 86 6.50 -9.55 10.67
C ILE A 86 6.00 -8.71 11.85
N ASP A 87 5.60 -7.45 11.61
CA ASP A 87 5.10 -6.58 12.66
C ASP A 87 3.79 -7.12 13.26
N VAL A 88 2.84 -7.53 12.42
CA VAL A 88 1.59 -8.16 12.87
C VAL A 88 1.88 -9.43 13.68
N LYS A 89 2.81 -10.28 13.24
CA LYS A 89 3.21 -11.48 14.01
C LYS A 89 3.78 -11.11 15.38
N LYS A 90 4.58 -10.04 15.46
CA LYS A 90 5.13 -9.54 16.72
C LYS A 90 4.02 -9.03 17.63
N GLN A 91 3.06 -8.29 17.10
CA GLN A 91 1.89 -7.83 17.86
C GLN A 91 1.07 -9.01 18.41
N ILE A 92 0.80 -10.04 17.60
CA ILE A 92 0.12 -11.27 18.03
C ILE A 92 0.91 -11.95 19.17
N SER A 93 2.22 -12.07 19.03
CA SER A 93 3.09 -12.64 20.07
C SER A 93 3.00 -11.87 21.38
N ASN A 94 3.02 -10.53 21.31
CA ASN A 94 2.90 -9.68 22.49
C ASN A 94 1.53 -9.84 23.16
N ILE A 95 0.45 -9.80 22.38
CA ILE A 95 -0.92 -9.98 22.89
C ILE A 95 -1.08 -11.35 23.55
N ASN A 96 -0.51 -12.41 22.96
CA ASN A 96 -0.54 -13.74 23.56
C ASN A 96 0.21 -13.80 24.90
N ALA A 97 1.38 -13.17 24.98
CA ALA A 97 2.14 -13.07 26.23
C ALA A 97 1.38 -12.28 27.30
N GLU A 98 0.73 -11.17 26.91
CA GLU A 98 -0.13 -10.39 27.81
C GLU A 98 -1.33 -11.21 28.30
N ASN A 99 -2.01 -11.94 27.40
CA ASN A 99 -3.11 -12.84 27.74
C ASN A 99 -2.67 -13.95 28.71
N GLU A 100 -1.51 -14.56 28.48
CA GLU A 100 -0.97 -15.57 29.38
C GLU A 100 -0.66 -14.99 30.75
N ASN A 101 -0.06 -13.80 30.80
CA ASN A 101 0.21 -13.10 32.06
C ASN A 101 -1.09 -12.73 32.82
N LEU A 102 -2.13 -12.28 32.11
CA LEU A 102 -3.45 -12.04 32.69
C LEU A 102 -4.06 -13.32 33.25
N LYS A 103 -3.97 -14.44 32.52
CA LYS A 103 -4.44 -15.75 32.97
C LYS A 103 -3.72 -16.18 34.25
N ILE A 104 -2.40 -16.02 34.32
CA ILE A 104 -1.62 -16.27 35.53
C ILE A 104 -2.06 -15.33 36.67
N GLY A 105 -2.33 -14.06 36.36
CA GLY A 105 -2.86 -13.09 37.31
C GLY A 105 -4.20 -13.53 37.92
N LEU A 106 -5.14 -14.00 37.10
CA LEU A 106 -6.42 -14.53 37.56
C LEU A 106 -6.25 -15.76 38.46
N LEU A 107 -5.34 -16.68 38.10
CA LEU A 107 -5.03 -17.85 38.92
C LEU A 107 -4.50 -17.48 40.32
N LYS A 108 -3.83 -16.33 40.48
CA LYS A 108 -3.40 -15.85 41.80
C LYS A 108 -4.58 -15.46 42.69
N TYR A 109 -5.66 -14.93 42.12
CA TYR A 109 -6.87 -14.55 42.86
C TYR A 109 -7.80 -15.73 43.14
N ASP A 110 -7.77 -16.76 42.29
CA ASP A 110 -8.46 -18.03 42.54
C ASP A 110 -7.72 -18.91 43.57
N ASN A 111 -6.58 -18.45 44.07
CA ASN A 111 -5.85 -19.14 45.13
C ASN A 111 -6.51 -18.85 46.49
N ILE A 112 -7.24 -19.84 47.01
CA ILE A 112 -7.84 -19.84 48.34
C ILE A 112 -6.90 -19.32 49.42
N LYS A 113 -5.59 -19.60 49.32
CA LYS A 113 -4.58 -19.11 50.28
C LYS A 113 -4.51 -17.59 50.37
N LEU A 114 -4.66 -16.89 49.25
CA LEU A 114 -4.58 -15.43 49.20
C LEU A 114 -5.86 -14.80 49.76
N ILE A 115 -7.00 -15.45 49.54
CA ILE A 115 -8.29 -15.10 50.15
C ILE A 115 -8.23 -15.31 51.67
N GLU A 116 -7.71 -16.46 52.11
CA GLU A 116 -7.52 -16.82 53.52
C GLU A 116 -6.60 -15.81 54.22
N GLU A 117 -5.45 -15.51 53.63
CA GLU A 117 -4.47 -14.56 54.21
C GLU A 117 -5.04 -13.14 54.33
N LYS A 118 -5.81 -12.68 53.32
CA LYS A 118 -6.47 -11.38 53.36
C LYS A 118 -7.61 -11.35 54.38
N SER A 119 -8.37 -12.43 54.49
CA SER A 119 -9.45 -12.56 55.48
C SER A 119 -8.89 -12.56 56.91
N GLU A 120 -7.80 -13.28 57.15
CA GLU A 120 -7.11 -13.29 58.45
C GLU A 120 -6.52 -11.93 58.82
N LYS A 121 -5.82 -11.28 57.90
CA LYS A 121 -5.06 -10.05 58.18
C LYS A 121 -5.90 -8.77 58.15
N GLU A 122 -6.80 -8.62 57.19
CA GLU A 122 -7.56 -7.38 57.00
C GLU A 122 -8.94 -7.44 57.67
N LEU A 123 -9.58 -8.61 57.68
CA LEU A 123 -10.92 -8.79 58.24
C LEU A 123 -10.91 -9.40 59.65
N ASN A 124 -9.72 -9.68 60.21
CA ASN A 124 -9.54 -10.39 61.48
C ASN A 124 -10.36 -11.70 61.56
N MET A 125 -10.58 -12.36 60.42
CA MET A 125 -11.27 -13.65 60.39
C MET A 125 -10.31 -14.71 60.91
N VAL A 126 -10.64 -15.33 62.03
CA VAL A 126 -9.80 -16.39 62.61
C VAL A 126 -10.30 -17.74 62.09
N PRO A 127 -9.43 -18.62 61.57
CA PRO A 127 -9.83 -19.96 61.20
C PRO A 127 -10.44 -20.67 62.42
N LYS A 128 -11.52 -21.41 62.19
CA LYS A 128 -12.26 -22.07 63.28
C LYS A 128 -11.37 -23.10 63.97
N SER A 129 -10.92 -22.77 65.18
CA SER A 129 -10.24 -23.73 66.04
C SER A 129 -11.27 -24.70 66.65
N SER A 130 -10.99 -26.00 66.59
CA SER A 130 -11.81 -27.04 67.22
C SER A 130 -11.92 -26.90 68.74
N THR A 131 -11.06 -26.09 69.35
CA THR A 131 -11.07 -25.79 70.80
C THR A 131 -12.09 -24.72 71.20
N ASN A 132 -12.54 -23.87 70.27
CA ASN A 132 -13.44 -22.73 70.54
C ASN A 132 -14.84 -22.91 69.90
N VAL A 133 -15.30 -24.15 69.76
CA VAL A 133 -16.63 -24.44 69.21
C VAL A 133 -17.65 -24.50 70.35
N GLN A 134 -18.55 -23.52 70.40
CA GLN A 134 -19.75 -23.58 71.25
C GLN A 134 -20.93 -24.13 70.45
N TYR A 135 -21.51 -25.22 70.93
CA TYR A 135 -22.75 -25.76 70.42
C TYR A 135 -23.92 -25.06 71.12
N ILE A 136 -24.69 -24.28 70.37
CA ILE A 136 -25.88 -23.60 70.89
C ILE A 136 -27.11 -24.39 70.44
N ASP A 137 -27.92 -24.79 71.42
CA ASP A 137 -29.23 -25.40 71.17
C ASP A 137 -30.23 -24.30 70.82
N LEU A 138 -30.56 -24.20 69.53
CA LEU A 138 -31.47 -23.18 69.00
C LEU A 138 -32.94 -23.41 69.41
N ASN A 139 -33.27 -24.54 70.03
CA ASN A 139 -34.61 -24.80 70.56
C ASN A 139 -34.89 -24.05 71.87
N LYS A 140 -33.87 -23.42 72.46
CA LYS A 140 -33.98 -22.61 73.68
C LYS A 140 -33.93 -21.13 73.33
N ASN A 141 -34.63 -20.29 74.10
CA ASN A 141 -34.51 -18.85 73.98
C ASN A 141 -33.12 -18.42 74.49
N ASN A 142 -32.19 -18.18 73.57
CA ASN A 142 -30.78 -17.86 73.86
C ASN A 142 -30.52 -16.34 74.01
N PHE A 143 -31.57 -15.52 73.98
CA PHE A 143 -31.47 -14.07 74.12
C PHE A 143 -31.85 -13.65 75.54
N LYS A 144 -31.14 -12.66 76.08
CA LYS A 144 -31.56 -12.00 77.33
C LYS A 144 -32.88 -11.30 77.08
N ASP A 145 -33.86 -11.54 77.95
CA ASP A 145 -35.08 -10.73 77.97
C ASP A 145 -34.69 -9.26 78.18
N VAL A 146 -34.82 -8.48 77.12
CA VAL A 146 -34.73 -7.03 77.20
C VAL A 146 -35.96 -6.60 77.97
N SER A 147 -35.79 -6.40 79.28
CA SER A 147 -36.79 -5.64 80.04
C SER A 147 -36.89 -4.29 79.35
N VAL A 148 -38.05 -4.05 78.75
CA VAL A 148 -38.40 -2.76 78.17
C VAL A 148 -38.49 -1.79 79.35
N SER A 149 -37.36 -1.20 79.73
CA SER A 149 -37.38 0.05 80.48
C SER A 149 -38.05 1.05 79.55
N GLU A 150 -39.29 1.42 79.88
CA GLU A 150 -40.03 2.49 79.23
C GLU A 150 -39.09 3.69 79.01
N GLU A 151 -38.72 3.93 77.76
CA GLU A 151 -38.02 5.15 77.39
C GLU A 151 -38.94 6.32 77.72
N LYS A 152 -38.60 7.05 78.79
CA LYS A 152 -39.19 8.36 79.08
C LYS A 152 -38.98 9.25 77.86
N THR A 153 -40.06 9.46 77.12
CA THR A 153 -40.14 10.31 75.95
C THR A 153 -39.76 11.74 76.33
N LYS A 154 -38.54 12.17 75.97
CA LYS A 154 -38.08 13.56 76.10
C LYS A 154 -38.76 14.44 75.05
N ASN A 155 -40.04 14.79 75.24
CA ASN A 155 -40.79 15.65 74.31
C ASN A 155 -41.41 16.89 74.96
N ASN A 156 -40.67 17.60 75.83
CA ASN A 156 -41.12 18.89 76.39
C ASN A 156 -40.71 20.13 75.55
N ILE A 157 -39.71 20.03 74.68
CA ILE A 157 -39.19 21.19 73.93
C ILE A 157 -39.96 21.40 72.61
N PHE A 158 -40.26 20.30 71.91
CA PHE A 158 -40.98 20.35 70.63
C PHE A 158 -42.42 20.85 70.77
N LYS A 159 -43.06 20.57 71.92
CA LYS A 159 -44.43 20.99 72.20
C LYS A 159 -44.54 22.52 72.38
N LYS A 160 -43.56 23.15 73.04
CA LYS A 160 -43.49 24.61 73.23
C LYS A 160 -43.24 25.38 71.92
N ILE A 161 -42.45 24.82 71.00
CA ILE A 161 -42.17 25.47 69.71
C ILE A 161 -43.43 25.47 68.83
N LYS A 162 -44.23 24.39 68.90
CA LYS A 162 -45.47 24.29 68.11
C LYS A 162 -46.52 25.33 68.52
N GLU A 163 -46.67 25.62 69.81
CA GLU A 163 -47.61 26.66 70.31
C GLU A 163 -47.23 28.10 69.92
N ILE A 164 -45.97 28.35 69.56
CA ILE A 164 -45.51 29.69 69.17
C ILE A 164 -45.63 29.89 67.65
N LEU A 165 -45.53 28.81 66.87
CA LEU A 165 -45.52 28.86 65.41
C LEU A 165 -46.88 28.60 64.74
N PHE A 166 -47.84 28.01 65.47
CA PHE A 166 -49.19 27.71 64.97
C PHE A 166 -50.28 28.23 65.89
#